data_AF-A0A522RRT4-F1
#
_entry.id   AF-A0A522RRT4-F1
#
_cell.length_a   1.000
_cell.length_b   1.000
_cell.length_c   1.000
_cell.angle_alpha   90.00
_cell.angle_beta   90.00
_cell.angle_gamma   90.00
#
_symmetry.space_group_name_H-M   'P 1'
#
loop_
_entity.id
_entity.type
_entity.pdbx_description
1 polymer ?
#
loop_
_entity_poly.entity_id
_entity_poly.type
_entity_poly.pdbx_seq_one_letter_code
_entity_poly.pdbx_strand_id
1 'polypeptide(L)'
;MLEHNSSAPTGKRTRKSTMPEIPCRCLALVACDWKRQGASDRTLSDSELKSKRKRNQKIETGFAPHFAKIVRIASDHGADTILFSPWSHTVTKARDELRHADLFPKGTKHQAVILGVRRRNNAKKAKNKYLETIEVHTRSKQRSYPIFQQFSTTRDKKQRKRDKKQCKEEDFMDDLRNRRCGKVTAFICGETNIVSVKRAKSKGGHHVVVDKRNVRALLDANGVRVVLNPVHDYMTWKMKPKRAALSSEKRTVVSVWNRGYKKREAKIPWTVYWGDKTADWRDQDASPEVEELPDVCTWPVSPDEPGVRIGILKLR
;
A
#
# COMPACT_ATOMS: atom_id res chain seq x y z
N MET A 1 21.76 -40.28 -49.12
CA MET A 1 21.07 -40.27 -47.81
C MET A 1 21.71 -39.15 -47.00
N LEU A 2 20.98 -38.06 -46.80
CA LEU A 2 21.46 -36.87 -46.07
C LEU A 2 20.78 -36.85 -44.70
N GLU A 3 21.60 -36.82 -43.65
CA GLU A 3 21.20 -36.72 -42.26
C GLU A 3 20.64 -35.32 -41.96
N HIS A 4 19.42 -35.25 -41.43
CA HIS A 4 18.90 -34.03 -40.82
C HIS A 4 19.01 -34.12 -39.30
N ASN A 5 20.04 -33.45 -38.77
CA ASN A 5 20.21 -33.19 -37.34
C ASN A 5 19.11 -32.25 -36.83
N SER A 6 18.26 -32.77 -35.94
CA SER A 6 17.29 -32.01 -35.16
C SER A 6 17.99 -31.30 -34.00
N SER A 7 18.16 -29.98 -34.09
CA SER A 7 18.58 -29.14 -32.97
C SER A 7 17.36 -28.79 -32.10
N ALA A 8 17.26 -29.41 -30.93
CA ALA A 8 16.28 -29.03 -29.92
C ALA A 8 16.64 -27.66 -29.29
N PRO A 9 15.70 -26.72 -29.14
CA PRO A 9 15.98 -25.44 -28.52
C PRO A 9 16.11 -25.60 -27.00
N THR A 10 17.31 -25.38 -26.48
CA THR A 10 17.63 -25.30 -25.05
C THR A 10 17.14 -23.98 -24.44
N GLY A 11 15.82 -23.77 -24.48
CA GLY A 11 15.17 -22.71 -23.73
C GLY A 11 15.05 -23.10 -22.26
N LYS A 12 16.01 -22.70 -21.42
CA LYS A 12 15.83 -22.70 -19.95
C LYS A 12 14.64 -21.79 -19.61
N ARG A 13 13.44 -22.37 -19.53
CA ARG A 13 12.25 -21.73 -18.95
C ARG A 13 12.58 -21.40 -17.50
N THR A 14 12.91 -20.14 -17.24
CA THR A 14 12.93 -19.60 -15.88
C THR A 14 11.52 -19.77 -15.32
N ARG A 15 11.34 -20.68 -14.36
CA ARG A 15 10.07 -20.81 -13.63
C ARG A 15 9.74 -19.43 -13.05
N LYS A 16 8.71 -18.78 -13.56
CA LYS A 16 8.17 -17.54 -12.97
C LYS A 16 7.86 -17.86 -11.52
N SER A 17 8.58 -17.21 -10.60
CA SER A 17 8.35 -17.36 -9.16
C SER A 17 6.93 -16.92 -8.85
N THR A 18 6.07 -17.86 -8.47
CA THR A 18 4.71 -17.55 -8.02
C THR A 18 4.77 -16.81 -6.68
N MET A 19 3.93 -15.78 -6.55
CA MET A 19 3.73 -15.09 -5.27
C MET A 19 3.23 -16.08 -4.22
N PRO A 20 3.65 -15.94 -2.95
CA PRO A 20 3.18 -16.80 -1.89
C PRO A 20 1.71 -16.49 -1.56
N GLU A 21 0.97 -17.51 -1.15
CA GLU A 21 -0.34 -17.31 -0.54
C GLU A 21 -0.17 -16.75 0.87
N ILE A 22 -1.05 -15.82 1.25
CA ILE A 22 -1.09 -15.25 2.61
C ILE A 22 -2.50 -15.42 3.18
N PRO A 23 -2.63 -15.73 4.49
CA PRO A 23 -3.93 -16.05 5.09
C PRO A 23 -4.87 -14.85 5.17
N CYS A 24 -4.36 -13.67 5.55
CA CYS A 24 -5.08 -12.40 5.66
C CYS A 24 -6.51 -12.56 6.24
N ARG A 25 -6.61 -13.11 7.46
CA ARG A 25 -7.87 -13.19 8.23
C ARG A 25 -7.91 -12.13 9.32
N CYS A 26 -6.77 -11.84 9.93
CA CYS A 26 -6.60 -10.75 10.89
C CYS A 26 -5.44 -9.85 10.43
N LEU A 27 -5.76 -8.60 10.10
CA LEU A 27 -4.85 -7.64 9.51
C LEU A 27 -4.49 -6.55 10.53
N ALA A 28 -3.20 -6.36 10.79
CA ALA A 28 -2.71 -5.16 11.46
C ALA A 28 -2.39 -4.07 10.43
N LEU A 29 -2.90 -2.87 10.66
CA LEU A 29 -2.66 -1.66 9.86
C LEU A 29 -1.71 -0.75 10.63
N VAL A 30 -0.51 -0.56 10.10
CA VAL A 30 0.53 0.22 10.78
C VAL A 30 0.78 1.52 10.02
N ALA A 31 0.72 2.64 10.73
CA ALA A 31 0.96 3.97 10.17
C ALA A 31 1.79 4.85 11.11
N CYS A 32 2.62 5.71 10.53
CA CYS A 32 3.22 6.84 11.23
C CYS A 32 2.20 7.99 11.35
N ASP A 33 2.22 8.67 12.49
CA ASP A 33 1.47 9.87 12.77
C ASP A 33 2.41 11.03 13.07
N TRP A 34 2.86 11.70 12.01
CA TRP A 34 3.71 12.89 12.07
C TRP A 34 2.99 14.11 12.68
N LYS A 35 1.66 14.06 12.90
CA LYS A 35 0.95 15.15 13.61
C LYS A 35 1.13 15.09 15.13
N ARG A 36 1.53 13.95 15.69
CA ARG A 36 1.84 13.82 17.12
C ARG A 36 3.25 14.30 17.45
N GLN A 37 4.11 14.43 16.45
CA GLN A 37 5.41 15.07 16.57
C GLN A 37 5.19 16.59 16.74
N GLY A 38 5.38 17.11 17.95
CA GLY A 38 5.22 18.54 18.23
C GLY A 38 3.82 19.00 18.65
N ALA A 39 3.13 18.26 19.52
CA ALA A 39 1.96 18.81 20.25
C ALA A 39 2.28 20.08 21.07
N SER A 40 3.57 20.46 21.19
CA SER A 40 4.06 21.74 21.73
C SER A 40 4.06 22.92 20.74
N ASP A 41 3.91 22.69 19.42
CA ASP A 41 4.22 23.69 18.37
C ASP A 41 2.98 24.29 17.68
N ARG A 42 1.95 24.64 18.45
CA ARG A 42 0.75 25.36 17.92
C ARG A 42 1.05 26.79 17.43
N THR A 43 2.29 27.26 17.54
CA THR A 43 2.73 28.63 17.23
C THR A 43 3.49 28.77 15.92
N LEU A 44 3.78 27.68 15.19
CA LEU A 44 4.60 27.75 13.98
C LEU A 44 3.83 28.34 12.78
N SER A 45 4.49 29.23 12.07
CA SER A 45 4.00 29.84 10.83
C SER A 45 3.94 28.83 9.67
N ASP A 46 3.19 29.18 8.63
CA ASP A 46 2.96 28.33 7.45
C ASP A 46 4.26 28.01 6.66
N SER A 47 5.29 28.86 6.76
CA SER A 47 6.62 28.66 6.18
C SER A 47 7.45 27.68 7.01
N GLU A 48 7.39 27.77 8.34
CA GLU A 48 8.04 26.87 9.27
C GLU A 48 7.46 25.45 9.19
N LEU A 49 6.14 25.33 9.08
CA LEU A 49 5.46 24.06 8.81
C LEU A 49 5.91 23.43 7.49
N LYS A 50 6.14 24.22 6.43
CA LYS A 50 6.65 23.73 5.14
C LYS A 50 8.11 23.26 5.25
N SER A 51 8.96 24.01 5.96
CA SER A 51 10.36 23.64 6.18
C SER A 51 10.50 22.41 7.08
N LYS A 52 9.71 22.32 8.16
CA LYS A 52 9.65 21.15 9.04
C LYS A 52 9.09 19.93 8.31
N ARG A 53 8.06 20.07 7.47
CA ARG A 53 7.58 18.99 6.58
C ARG A 53 8.64 18.51 5.59
N LYS A 54 9.44 19.42 5.01
CA LYS A 54 10.59 19.07 4.15
C LYS A 54 11.70 18.36 4.95
N ARG A 55 11.91 18.69 6.23
CA ARG A 55 12.83 17.98 7.13
C ARG A 55 12.28 16.62 7.58
N ASN A 56 10.99 16.50 7.87
CA ASN A 56 10.35 15.22 8.23
C ASN A 56 10.28 14.26 7.04
N GLN A 57 10.19 14.78 5.81
CA GLN A 57 10.45 14.00 4.59
C GLN A 57 11.90 13.48 4.49
N LYS A 58 12.85 14.05 5.26
CA LYS A 58 14.22 13.54 5.42
C LYS A 58 14.39 12.63 6.65
N ILE A 59 13.36 12.33 7.44
CA ILE A 59 13.48 11.25 8.43
C ILE A 59 13.44 9.95 7.63
N GLU A 60 14.64 9.55 7.22
CA GLU A 60 14.88 8.54 6.19
C GLU A 60 14.54 7.13 6.68
N THR A 61 14.39 6.87 7.98
CA THR A 61 14.35 5.48 8.49
C THR A 61 12.95 4.84 8.57
N GLY A 62 11.87 5.60 8.35
CA GLY A 62 10.50 5.07 8.42
C GLY A 62 10.14 4.55 9.82
N PHE A 63 9.94 3.24 9.98
CA PHE A 63 9.67 2.60 11.27
C PHE A 63 10.93 1.96 11.91
N ALA A 64 12.08 1.97 11.25
CA ALA A 64 13.31 1.46 11.83
C ALA A 64 13.80 2.39 12.96
N PRO A 65 14.31 1.84 14.09
CA PRO A 65 14.62 0.42 14.34
C PRO A 65 13.46 -0.42 14.94
N HIS A 66 12.25 0.10 15.03
CA HIS A 66 11.17 -0.45 15.86
C HIS A 66 10.33 -1.57 15.22
N PHE A 67 10.69 -2.01 14.02
CA PHE A 67 9.96 -3.06 13.30
C PHE A 67 9.66 -4.29 14.16
N ALA A 68 10.68 -4.86 14.82
CA ALA A 68 10.54 -6.07 15.63
C ALA A 68 9.52 -5.90 16.76
N LYS A 69 9.49 -4.72 17.39
CA LYS A 69 8.53 -4.42 18.46
C LYS A 69 7.13 -4.23 17.91
N ILE A 70 6.98 -3.46 16.83
CA ILE A 70 5.69 -3.22 16.18
C ILE A 70 5.04 -4.54 15.73
N VAL A 71 5.81 -5.39 15.04
CA VAL A 71 5.28 -6.67 14.55
C VAL A 71 4.95 -7.64 15.68
N ARG A 72 5.71 -7.60 16.79
CA ARG A 72 5.37 -8.40 17.98
C ARG A 72 4.04 -7.96 18.57
N ILE A 73 3.84 -6.67 18.80
CA ILE A 73 2.56 -6.15 19.31
C ILE A 73 1.41 -6.55 18.38
N ALA A 74 1.53 -6.29 17.08
CA ALA A 74 0.51 -6.69 16.12
C ALA A 74 0.21 -8.20 16.18
N SER A 75 1.25 -9.03 16.27
CA SER A 75 1.11 -10.48 16.39
C SER A 75 0.47 -10.93 17.71
N ASP A 76 0.76 -10.28 18.82
CA ASP A 76 0.20 -10.59 20.13
C ASP A 76 -1.31 -10.28 20.17
N HIS A 77 -1.74 -9.29 19.39
CA HIS A 77 -3.16 -9.01 19.11
C HIS A 77 -3.77 -9.87 17.99
N GLY A 78 -3.11 -10.99 17.64
CA GLY A 78 -3.65 -12.02 16.77
C GLY A 78 -3.60 -11.71 15.27
N ALA A 79 -2.85 -10.69 14.84
CA ALA A 79 -2.68 -10.42 13.41
C ALA A 79 -1.91 -11.58 12.74
N ASP A 80 -2.45 -12.07 11.62
CA ASP A 80 -1.75 -13.03 10.76
C ASP A 80 -1.01 -12.34 9.60
N THR A 81 -1.40 -11.10 9.29
CA THR A 81 -0.86 -10.28 8.22
C THR A 81 -0.68 -8.87 8.76
N ILE A 82 0.46 -8.24 8.47
CA ILE A 82 0.76 -6.89 8.92
C ILE A 82 1.02 -6.02 7.70
N LEU A 83 0.19 -5.00 7.50
CA LEU A 83 0.33 -4.02 6.41
C LEU A 83 0.81 -2.68 6.97
N PHE A 84 2.02 -2.31 6.62
CA PHE A 84 2.56 -0.98 6.85
C PHE A 84 2.14 -0.02 5.75
N SER A 85 1.90 1.24 6.14
CA SER A 85 1.83 2.38 5.23
C SER A 85 3.09 2.50 4.38
N PRO A 86 3.04 3.09 3.17
CA PRO A 86 4.23 3.35 2.36
C PRO A 86 5.31 4.15 3.11
N TRP A 87 6.53 4.13 2.56
CA TRP A 87 7.71 4.75 3.18
C TRP A 87 7.97 4.19 4.59
N SER A 88 7.71 2.91 4.77
CA SER A 88 7.93 2.20 6.02
C SER A 88 9.43 2.04 6.32
N HIS A 89 10.26 1.97 5.28
CA HIS A 89 11.69 1.75 5.40
C HIS A 89 12.46 2.41 4.26
N THR A 90 13.69 2.87 4.53
CA THR A 90 14.62 3.29 3.47
C THR A 90 15.93 2.53 3.58
N VAL A 91 16.37 2.02 2.44
CA VAL A 91 17.67 1.37 2.26
C VAL A 91 18.57 2.32 1.49
N THR A 92 19.59 2.85 2.17
CA THR A 92 20.62 3.70 1.52
C THR A 92 21.87 2.91 1.17
N LYS A 93 22.17 1.88 1.97
CA LYS A 93 23.29 0.93 1.84
C LYS A 93 22.79 -0.49 2.15
N ALA A 94 23.52 -1.51 1.72
CA ALA A 94 23.14 -2.92 1.94
C ALA A 94 22.93 -3.28 3.42
N ARG A 95 23.72 -2.69 4.33
CA ARG A 95 23.58 -2.88 5.78
C ARG A 95 22.28 -2.35 6.37
N ASP A 96 21.57 -1.50 5.63
CA ASP A 96 20.30 -0.94 6.07
C ASP A 96 19.13 -1.87 5.71
N GLU A 97 19.35 -2.96 4.97
CA GLU A 97 18.29 -3.94 4.66
C GLU A 97 17.76 -4.58 5.95
N LEU A 98 16.44 -4.70 6.05
CA LEU A 98 15.81 -5.37 7.19
C LEU A 98 16.15 -6.86 7.14
N ARG A 99 16.53 -7.41 8.29
CA ARG A 99 16.74 -8.84 8.41
C ARG A 99 15.39 -9.50 8.61
N HIS A 100 15.29 -10.76 8.20
CA HIS A 100 14.08 -11.57 8.41
C HIS A 100 13.65 -11.62 9.88
N ALA A 101 14.62 -11.63 10.81
CA ALA A 101 14.34 -11.60 12.25
C ALA A 101 13.72 -10.28 12.74
N ASP A 102 13.93 -9.17 12.03
CA ASP A 102 13.31 -7.88 12.36
C ASP A 102 11.82 -7.86 11.95
N LEU A 103 11.46 -8.65 10.93
CA LEU A 103 10.09 -8.80 10.42
C LEU A 103 9.35 -9.99 11.04
N PHE A 104 10.06 -11.04 11.45
CA PHE A 104 9.52 -12.24 12.09
C PHE A 104 10.30 -12.62 13.36
N PRO A 105 10.27 -11.79 14.41
CA PRO A 105 10.96 -12.09 15.66
C PRO A 105 10.48 -13.40 16.29
N LYS A 106 11.36 -14.09 17.03
CA LYS A 106 11.01 -15.29 17.79
C LYS A 106 9.80 -15.02 18.70
N GLY A 107 8.87 -16.00 18.77
CA GLY A 107 7.64 -15.92 19.57
C GLY A 107 6.44 -15.29 18.85
N THR A 108 6.64 -14.62 17.72
CA THR A 108 5.53 -14.07 16.91
C THR A 108 4.89 -15.15 16.03
N LYS A 109 3.61 -14.97 15.69
CA LYS A 109 2.76 -15.93 14.96
C LYS A 109 2.28 -15.42 13.60
N HIS A 110 2.41 -14.12 13.30
CA HIS A 110 2.01 -13.56 12.00
C HIS A 110 2.77 -14.23 10.85
N GLN A 111 2.12 -14.42 9.71
CA GLN A 111 2.62 -15.17 8.57
C GLN A 111 3.15 -14.28 7.45
N ALA A 112 2.68 -13.02 7.37
CA ALA A 112 3.08 -12.09 6.34
C ALA A 112 3.30 -10.66 6.88
N VAL A 113 4.28 -9.98 6.31
CA VAL A 113 4.51 -8.54 6.50
C VAL A 113 4.58 -7.88 5.13
N ILE A 114 3.83 -6.80 4.96
CA ILE A 114 3.75 -6.03 3.71
C ILE A 114 4.16 -4.60 4.03
N LEU A 115 5.21 -4.09 3.41
CA LEU A 115 5.73 -2.76 3.71
C LEU A 115 6.26 -2.02 2.48
N GLY A 116 6.26 -0.69 2.55
CA GLY A 116 6.83 0.16 1.51
C GLY A 116 8.31 0.43 1.77
N VAL A 117 9.16 0.01 0.84
CA VAL A 117 10.61 0.20 0.91
C VAL A 117 11.07 1.21 -0.15
N ARG A 118 11.89 2.16 0.27
CA ARG A 118 12.58 3.11 -0.62
C ARG A 118 14.04 2.70 -0.73
N ARG A 119 14.50 2.35 -1.92
CA ARG A 119 15.92 2.04 -2.17
C ARG A 119 16.57 3.16 -2.93
N ARG A 120 17.79 3.55 -2.55
CA ARG A 120 18.56 4.53 -3.32
C ARG A 120 18.72 4.04 -4.76
N ASN A 121 18.34 4.88 -5.71
CA ASN A 121 18.47 4.58 -7.13
C ASN A 121 19.88 4.98 -7.58
N ASN A 122 20.72 3.98 -7.85
CA ASN A 122 22.11 4.18 -8.25
C ASN A 122 22.29 4.31 -9.77
N ALA A 123 21.21 4.31 -10.56
CA ALA A 123 21.33 4.47 -12.00
C ALA A 123 21.82 5.89 -12.35
N LYS A 124 22.89 5.98 -13.17
CA LYS A 124 23.60 7.23 -13.52
C LYS A 124 22.71 8.34 -14.11
N LYS A 125 21.50 8.02 -14.59
CA LYS A 125 20.52 8.97 -15.16
C LYS A 125 19.14 8.86 -14.49
N ALA A 126 19.07 8.38 -13.25
CA ALA A 126 17.81 8.27 -12.54
C ALA A 126 17.17 9.64 -12.30
N LYS A 127 15.96 9.86 -12.81
CA LYS A 127 15.17 11.07 -12.51
C LYS A 127 14.75 11.14 -11.04
N ASN A 128 14.65 9.99 -10.37
CA ASN A 128 14.26 9.88 -8.97
C ASN A 128 15.41 9.30 -8.16
N LYS A 129 15.76 9.96 -7.05
CA LYS A 129 16.80 9.53 -6.10
C LYS A 129 16.50 8.16 -5.47
N TYR A 130 15.23 7.76 -5.40
CA TYR A 130 14.79 6.50 -4.81
C TYR A 130 13.87 5.73 -5.77
N LEU A 131 14.00 4.40 -5.72
CA LEU A 131 13.04 3.44 -6.26
C LEU A 131 12.14 2.99 -5.11
N GLU A 132 10.83 3.06 -5.31
CA GLU A 132 9.84 2.72 -4.29
C GLU A 132 9.12 1.43 -4.67
N THR A 133 9.05 0.50 -3.72
CA THR A 133 8.42 -0.82 -3.89
C THR A 133 7.56 -1.13 -2.68
N ILE A 134 6.44 -1.83 -2.89
CA ILE A 134 5.80 -2.57 -1.81
C ILE A 134 6.41 -3.96 -1.80
N GLU A 135 6.87 -4.43 -0.65
CA GLU A 135 7.42 -5.77 -0.51
C GLU A 135 6.51 -6.65 0.31
N VAL A 136 6.26 -7.86 -0.19
CA VAL A 136 5.60 -8.92 0.57
C VAL A 136 6.67 -9.85 1.11
N HIS A 137 6.74 -9.94 2.44
CA HIS A 137 7.59 -10.84 3.18
C HIS A 137 6.73 -11.91 3.83
N THR A 138 7.19 -13.16 3.85
CA THR A 138 6.46 -14.29 4.43
C THR A 138 7.33 -15.08 5.38
N ARG A 139 6.77 -15.56 6.49
CA ARG A 139 7.53 -16.27 7.52
C ARG A 139 8.34 -17.45 6.97
N SER A 140 7.78 -18.18 6.02
CA SER A 140 8.38 -19.40 5.44
C SER A 140 9.48 -19.15 4.41
N LYS A 141 9.69 -17.89 3.95
CA LYS A 141 10.66 -17.56 2.90
C LYS A 141 11.50 -16.35 3.31
N GLN A 142 12.82 -16.49 3.18
CA GLN A 142 13.78 -15.42 3.47
C GLN A 142 13.76 -14.30 2.43
N ARG A 143 13.29 -14.58 1.21
CA ARG A 143 13.26 -13.61 0.11
C ARG A 143 11.94 -12.83 0.11
N SER A 144 12.03 -11.53 -0.10
CA SER A 144 10.89 -10.65 -0.32
C SER A 144 10.38 -10.69 -1.76
N TYR A 145 9.10 -10.39 -1.93
CA TYR A 145 8.42 -10.31 -3.21
C TYR A 145 8.05 -8.85 -3.51
N PRO A 146 8.81 -8.16 -4.37
CA PRO A 146 8.55 -6.76 -4.68
C PRO A 146 7.36 -6.62 -5.64
N ILE A 147 6.52 -5.63 -5.36
CA ILE A 147 5.40 -5.16 -6.17
C ILE A 147 5.69 -3.71 -6.53
N PHE A 148 5.62 -3.39 -7.82
CA PHE A 148 5.90 -2.07 -8.34
C PHE A 148 4.61 -1.34 -8.69
N GLN A 149 4.59 -0.03 -8.42
CA GLN A 149 3.48 0.80 -8.88
C GLN A 149 3.57 1.00 -10.38
N GLN A 150 2.56 0.57 -11.13
CA GLN A 150 2.51 0.68 -12.60
C GLN A 150 2.07 2.07 -13.04
N PHE A 151 1.16 2.71 -12.29
CA PHE A 151 0.74 4.09 -12.56
C PHE A 151 0.19 4.79 -11.30
N SER A 152 0.20 6.13 -11.31
CA SER A 152 -0.14 6.94 -10.12
C SER A 152 -1.29 7.93 -10.31
N THR A 153 -1.34 8.68 -11.41
CA THR A 153 -2.36 9.71 -11.60
C THR A 153 -2.64 9.99 -13.08
N THR A 154 -3.75 10.69 -13.32
CA THR A 154 -4.02 11.41 -14.55
C THR A 154 -2.96 12.46 -14.95
N ARG A 155 -1.84 12.67 -14.23
CA ARG A 155 -0.74 13.56 -14.68
C ARG A 155 0.19 12.93 -15.71
N ASP A 156 0.05 11.63 -16.00
CA ASP A 156 0.54 11.04 -17.26
C ASP A 156 -0.14 11.66 -18.52
N LYS A 157 -1.04 12.65 -18.34
CA LYS A 157 -1.70 13.42 -19.39
C LYS A 157 -0.88 14.58 -19.96
N LYS A 158 0.20 15.05 -19.31
CA LYS A 158 0.98 16.17 -19.86
C LYS A 158 1.98 15.66 -20.91
N GLN A 159 1.64 15.98 -22.15
CA GLN A 159 2.32 15.78 -23.45
C GLN A 159 2.25 14.39 -24.12
N ARG A 160 1.34 14.32 -25.10
CA ARG A 160 1.39 13.54 -26.35
C ARG A 160 1.07 12.03 -26.43
N LYS A 161 0.74 11.27 -25.38
CA LYS A 161 0.42 9.83 -25.58
C LYS A 161 -0.76 9.31 -24.74
N ARG A 162 -1.97 9.29 -25.31
CA ARG A 162 -3.05 8.43 -24.78
C ARG A 162 -2.58 6.98 -24.69
N ASP A 163 -1.80 6.55 -25.68
CA ASP A 163 -1.21 5.21 -25.80
C ASP A 163 -0.36 4.87 -24.57
N LYS A 164 0.44 5.78 -24.04
CA LYS A 164 1.30 5.50 -22.89
C LYS A 164 0.52 5.25 -21.59
N LYS A 165 -0.60 5.95 -21.39
CA LYS A 165 -1.49 5.67 -20.24
C LYS A 165 -2.21 4.35 -20.43
N GLN A 166 -2.64 4.07 -21.65
CA GLN A 166 -3.26 2.82 -22.01
C GLN A 166 -2.31 1.63 -21.79
N CYS A 167 -1.06 1.72 -22.26
CA CYS A 167 -0.03 0.72 -22.01
C CYS A 167 0.21 0.50 -20.51
N LYS A 168 0.30 1.56 -19.69
CA LYS A 168 0.49 1.38 -18.23
C LYS A 168 -0.71 0.75 -17.52
N GLU A 169 -1.93 1.03 -17.98
CA GLU A 169 -3.11 0.32 -17.47
C GLU A 169 -3.08 -1.15 -17.90
N GLU A 170 -2.63 -1.45 -19.11
CA GLU A 170 -2.44 -2.82 -19.61
C GLU A 170 -1.34 -3.54 -18.84
N ASP A 171 -0.18 -2.90 -18.61
CA ASP A 171 0.91 -3.41 -17.77
C ASP A 171 0.39 -3.75 -16.36
N PHE A 172 -0.49 -2.91 -15.80
CA PHE A 172 -1.15 -3.19 -14.53
C PHE A 172 -2.10 -4.38 -14.59
N MET A 173 -2.89 -4.50 -15.65
CA MET A 173 -3.83 -5.62 -15.82
C MET A 173 -3.09 -6.95 -16.00
N ASP A 174 -1.97 -6.94 -16.73
CA ASP A 174 -1.09 -8.11 -16.90
C ASP A 174 -0.39 -8.49 -15.59
N ASP A 175 0.08 -7.48 -14.85
CA ASP A 175 0.75 -7.68 -13.57
C ASP A 175 -0.24 -8.12 -12.47
N LEU A 176 -1.52 -7.72 -12.54
CA LEU A 176 -2.52 -8.06 -11.52
C LEU A 176 -2.62 -9.57 -11.25
N ARG A 177 -2.44 -10.39 -12.29
CA ARG A 177 -2.41 -11.86 -12.16
C ARG A 177 -1.18 -12.35 -11.40
N ASN A 178 -0.04 -11.68 -11.60
CA ASN A 178 1.26 -12.09 -11.07
C ASN A 178 1.52 -11.55 -9.66
N ARG A 179 0.94 -10.41 -9.27
CA ARG A 179 1.13 -9.79 -7.94
C ARG A 179 0.17 -10.30 -6.85
N ARG A 180 -0.60 -11.35 -7.15
CA ARG A 180 -1.63 -11.91 -6.25
C ARG A 180 -1.03 -12.87 -5.23
N CYS A 181 -1.34 -12.68 -3.96
CA CYS A 181 -1.00 -13.57 -2.86
C CYS A 181 -2.24 -14.36 -2.43
N GLY A 182 -2.57 -15.45 -3.14
CA GLY A 182 -3.79 -16.22 -2.89
C GLY A 182 -5.05 -15.38 -3.17
N LYS A 183 -5.88 -15.11 -2.16
CA LYS A 183 -7.09 -14.26 -2.30
C LYS A 183 -6.81 -12.76 -2.11
N VAL A 184 -5.54 -12.38 -1.92
CA VAL A 184 -5.13 -11.00 -1.63
C VAL A 184 -4.36 -10.41 -2.82
N THR A 185 -4.56 -9.13 -3.09
CA THR A 185 -3.74 -8.37 -4.04
C THR A 185 -3.43 -6.97 -3.52
N ALA A 186 -2.40 -6.33 -4.05
CA ALA A 186 -2.00 -4.97 -3.68
C ALA A 186 -2.20 -3.99 -4.84
N PHE A 187 -2.94 -2.91 -4.56
CA PHE A 187 -3.07 -1.74 -5.43
C PHE A 187 -2.28 -0.63 -4.78
N ILE A 188 -1.19 -0.16 -5.38
CA ILE A 188 -0.31 0.81 -4.76
C ILE A 188 -0.83 2.22 -5.03
N CYS A 189 -1.11 2.96 -3.96
CA CYS A 189 -1.50 4.36 -4.00
C CYS A 189 -2.63 4.63 -5.02
N GLY A 190 -2.29 5.26 -6.15
CA GLY A 190 -3.20 5.72 -7.18
C GLY A 190 -3.55 4.69 -8.25
N GLU A 191 -3.11 3.43 -8.13
CA GLU A 191 -3.55 2.35 -9.04
C GLU A 191 -5.06 2.10 -8.97
N THR A 192 -5.70 2.49 -7.86
CA THR A 192 -7.16 2.55 -7.74
C THR A 192 -7.82 3.50 -8.76
N ASN A 193 -7.04 4.36 -9.43
CA ASN A 193 -7.52 5.18 -10.56
C ASN A 193 -7.78 4.38 -11.85
N ILE A 194 -7.49 3.07 -11.90
CA ILE A 194 -7.98 2.17 -12.95
C ILE A 194 -9.50 2.26 -13.09
N VAL A 195 -10.18 2.49 -11.96
CA VAL A 195 -11.57 2.91 -11.88
C VAL A 195 -11.64 4.43 -11.87
N SER A 196 -12.50 4.99 -12.73
CA SER A 196 -12.69 6.43 -12.87
C SER A 196 -14.03 6.88 -12.32
N VAL A 197 -14.14 8.16 -11.97
CA VAL A 197 -15.39 8.76 -11.49
C VAL A 197 -15.69 9.94 -12.41
N LYS A 198 -16.90 9.97 -12.94
CA LYS A 198 -17.41 11.06 -13.78
C LYS A 198 -18.61 11.71 -13.08
N ARG A 199 -18.85 12.99 -13.36
CA ARG A 199 -20.09 13.65 -12.94
C ARG A 199 -21.18 13.25 -13.94
N ALA A 200 -22.33 12.78 -13.45
CA ALA A 200 -23.50 12.53 -14.28
C ALA A 200 -23.93 13.85 -14.96
N LYS A 201 -24.41 13.74 -16.21
CA LYS A 201 -24.94 14.89 -16.97
C LYS A 201 -26.36 15.28 -16.56
N SER A 202 -27.07 14.45 -15.79
CA SER A 202 -28.43 14.72 -15.32
C SER A 202 -28.49 15.76 -14.18
N LYS A 203 -29.60 16.50 -14.11
CA LYS A 203 -29.93 17.41 -13.01
C LYS A 203 -29.92 16.61 -11.70
N GLY A 204 -28.96 16.89 -10.82
CA GLY A 204 -28.68 16.13 -9.59
C GLY A 204 -27.20 15.80 -9.38
N GLY A 205 -26.36 15.82 -10.44
CA GLY A 205 -24.90 15.87 -10.31
C GLY A 205 -24.23 14.66 -9.63
N HIS A 206 -24.89 13.51 -9.55
CA HIS A 206 -24.34 12.29 -8.93
C HIS A 206 -23.04 11.83 -9.60
N HIS A 207 -22.12 11.27 -8.81
CA HIS A 207 -20.87 10.72 -9.31
C HIS A 207 -21.09 9.29 -9.81
N VAL A 208 -20.79 9.04 -11.09
CA VAL A 208 -20.87 7.72 -11.71
C VAL A 208 -19.48 7.11 -11.76
N VAL A 209 -19.37 5.89 -11.26
CA VAL A 209 -18.15 5.09 -11.36
C VAL A 209 -18.08 4.43 -12.74
N VAL A 210 -16.93 4.51 -13.39
CA VAL A 210 -16.66 3.95 -14.71
C VAL A 210 -15.42 3.05 -14.63
N ASP A 211 -15.64 1.75 -14.84
CA ASP A 211 -14.63 0.69 -14.88
C ASP A 211 -14.37 0.27 -16.33
N LYS A 212 -13.53 1.04 -17.04
CA LYS A 212 -13.31 0.83 -18.48
C LYS A 212 -12.54 -0.44 -18.83
N ARG A 213 -11.74 -0.93 -17.88
CA ARG A 213 -10.85 -2.08 -18.08
C ARG A 213 -11.44 -3.36 -17.49
N ASN A 214 -12.68 -3.31 -17.01
CA ASN A 214 -13.34 -4.43 -16.33
C ASN A 214 -12.48 -5.01 -15.20
N VAL A 215 -11.76 -4.14 -14.47
CA VAL A 215 -10.85 -4.59 -13.41
C VAL A 215 -11.61 -5.34 -12.33
N ARG A 216 -12.86 -4.93 -12.05
CA ARG A 216 -13.69 -5.58 -11.03
C ARG A 216 -13.99 -7.03 -11.44
N ALA A 217 -14.41 -7.24 -12.68
CA ALA A 217 -14.64 -8.59 -13.21
C ALA A 217 -13.37 -9.43 -13.22
N LEU A 218 -12.21 -8.86 -13.55
CA LEU A 218 -10.93 -9.58 -13.51
C LEU A 218 -10.54 -9.99 -12.09
N LEU A 219 -10.73 -9.11 -11.10
CA LEU A 219 -10.51 -9.42 -9.70
C LEU A 219 -11.45 -10.56 -9.23
N ASP A 220 -12.70 -10.57 -9.68
CA ASP A 220 -13.69 -11.60 -9.33
C ASP A 220 -13.34 -12.94 -9.97
N ALA A 221 -12.99 -12.95 -11.26
CA ALA A 221 -12.50 -14.13 -11.98
C ALA A 221 -11.23 -14.72 -11.34
N ASN A 222 -10.38 -13.88 -10.74
CA ASN A 222 -9.18 -14.30 -10.03
C ASN A 222 -9.44 -14.69 -8.56
N GLY A 223 -10.69 -14.68 -8.09
CA GLY A 223 -11.07 -15.05 -6.73
C GLY A 223 -10.51 -14.10 -5.66
N VAL A 224 -10.21 -12.85 -6.01
CA VAL A 224 -9.71 -11.85 -5.05
C VAL A 224 -10.81 -11.53 -4.04
N ARG A 225 -10.45 -11.50 -2.76
CA ARG A 225 -11.33 -11.13 -1.63
C ARG A 225 -10.81 -9.90 -0.89
N VAL A 226 -9.51 -9.65 -0.92
CA VAL A 226 -8.89 -8.50 -0.23
C VAL A 226 -8.01 -7.72 -1.19
N VAL A 227 -8.24 -6.41 -1.27
CA VAL A 227 -7.38 -5.46 -1.97
C VAL A 227 -6.71 -4.58 -0.92
N LEU A 228 -5.40 -4.74 -0.76
CA LEU A 228 -4.59 -3.90 0.10
C LEU A 228 -4.15 -2.66 -0.69
N ASN A 229 -4.43 -1.48 -0.17
CA ASN A 229 -4.11 -0.21 -0.79
C ASN A 229 -3.21 0.65 0.11
N PRO A 230 -1.89 0.37 0.19
CA PRO A 230 -0.97 1.27 0.86
C PRO A 230 -0.87 2.59 0.07
N VAL A 231 -1.12 3.73 0.73
CA VAL A 231 -1.24 5.06 0.10
C VAL A 231 -0.27 6.06 0.72
N HIS A 232 0.39 6.87 -0.10
CA HIS A 232 1.37 7.86 0.36
C HIS A 232 0.75 9.06 1.08
N ASP A 233 -0.49 9.43 0.73
CA ASP A 233 -1.14 10.67 1.16
C ASP A 233 -2.59 10.41 1.55
N TYR A 234 -3.12 11.24 2.46
CA TYR A 234 -4.55 11.29 2.74
C TYR A 234 -5.37 11.59 1.47
N MET A 235 -6.53 10.95 1.42
CA MET A 235 -7.31 10.76 0.20
C MET A 235 -8.16 11.98 -0.11
N THR A 236 -8.26 12.32 -1.40
CA THR A 236 -9.27 13.29 -1.85
C THR A 236 -10.64 12.62 -1.96
N TRP A 237 -11.71 13.42 -1.91
CA TRP A 237 -13.09 12.97 -2.07
C TRP A 237 -13.33 12.10 -3.31
N LYS A 238 -12.53 12.25 -4.38
CA LYS A 238 -12.64 11.45 -5.62
C LYS A 238 -12.22 9.99 -5.47
N MET A 239 -11.46 9.66 -4.43
CA MET A 239 -10.91 8.33 -4.26
C MET A 239 -11.84 7.40 -3.46
N LYS A 240 -12.66 7.96 -2.56
CA LYS A 240 -13.66 7.20 -1.80
C LYS A 240 -14.60 6.38 -2.69
N PRO A 241 -15.31 6.97 -3.68
CA PRO A 241 -16.21 6.20 -4.56
C PRO A 241 -15.49 5.14 -5.41
N LYS A 242 -14.19 5.32 -5.72
CA LYS A 242 -13.42 4.33 -6.48
C LYS A 242 -13.12 3.09 -5.65
N ARG A 243 -12.76 3.27 -4.39
CA ARG A 243 -12.48 2.16 -3.47
C ARG A 243 -13.75 1.43 -3.08
N ALA A 244 -14.83 2.16 -2.82
CA ALA A 244 -16.16 1.58 -2.64
C ALA A 244 -16.57 0.72 -3.85
N ALA A 245 -16.27 1.18 -5.07
CA ALA A 245 -16.54 0.37 -6.25
C ALA A 245 -15.63 -0.86 -6.38
N LEU A 246 -14.37 -0.78 -5.94
CA LEU A 246 -13.45 -1.91 -5.93
C LEU A 246 -13.77 -2.94 -4.83
N SER A 247 -14.51 -2.55 -3.79
CA SER A 247 -14.98 -3.48 -2.76
C SER A 247 -16.25 -4.23 -3.17
N SER A 248 -16.92 -3.90 -4.28
CA SER A 248 -18.14 -4.60 -4.72
C SER A 248 -17.92 -6.12 -4.82
N GLU A 249 -18.99 -6.92 -4.78
CA GLU A 249 -18.92 -8.40 -4.88
C GLU A 249 -18.20 -9.06 -3.68
N LYS A 250 -18.56 -8.68 -2.44
CA LYS A 250 -18.02 -9.27 -1.20
C LYS A 250 -16.50 -9.16 -1.07
N ARG A 251 -15.89 -8.14 -1.67
CA ARG A 251 -14.47 -7.82 -1.48
C ARG A 251 -14.30 -6.81 -0.35
N THR A 252 -13.09 -6.80 0.21
CA THR A 252 -12.66 -5.79 1.16
C THR A 252 -11.53 -4.98 0.57
N VAL A 253 -11.65 -3.65 0.56
CA VAL A 253 -10.56 -2.75 0.18
C VAL A 253 -10.07 -2.05 1.44
N VAL A 254 -8.80 -2.29 1.80
CA VAL A 254 -8.19 -1.72 3.00
C VAL A 254 -7.11 -0.75 2.59
N SER A 255 -7.23 0.51 3.00
CA SER A 255 -6.22 1.55 2.72
C SER A 255 -5.56 2.02 4.00
N VAL A 256 -4.25 2.24 3.97
CA VAL A 256 -3.48 2.78 5.09
C VAL A 256 -2.47 3.81 4.58
N TRP A 257 -2.26 4.90 5.32
CA TRP A 257 -1.33 5.98 4.97
C TRP A 257 -0.68 6.59 6.21
N ASN A 258 0.42 7.30 6.01
CA ASN A 258 1.06 8.09 7.08
C ASN A 258 0.36 9.46 7.23
N ARG A 259 0.09 9.89 8.47
CA ARG A 259 -0.54 11.20 8.77
C ARG A 259 0.50 12.28 8.98
N GLY A 260 0.12 13.52 8.66
CA GLY A 260 0.88 14.75 8.89
C GLY A 260 1.44 15.40 7.62
N TYR A 261 1.19 14.83 6.44
CA TYR A 261 1.67 15.37 5.17
C TYR A 261 0.75 16.45 4.58
N LYS A 262 -0.58 16.32 4.73
CA LYS A 262 -1.56 17.32 4.30
C LYS A 262 -2.11 18.12 5.49
N LYS A 263 -2.55 19.35 5.20
CA LYS A 263 -3.22 20.21 6.19
C LYS A 263 -4.52 19.56 6.69
N ARG A 264 -5.40 19.14 5.77
CA ARG A 264 -6.66 18.45 6.05
C ARG A 264 -6.49 16.95 5.87
N GLU A 265 -6.60 16.20 6.96
CA GLU A 265 -6.50 14.73 6.98
C GLU A 265 -7.46 14.16 8.01
N ALA A 266 -8.01 12.98 7.73
CA ALA A 266 -8.83 12.25 8.71
C ALA A 266 -8.05 12.01 10.00
N LYS A 267 -8.79 11.83 11.11
CA LYS A 267 -8.20 11.51 12.42
C LYS A 267 -7.51 10.16 12.42
N ILE A 268 -8.03 9.20 11.65
CA ILE A 268 -7.58 7.81 11.62
C ILE A 268 -6.81 7.56 10.31
N PRO A 269 -5.62 6.91 10.31
CA PRO A 269 -4.75 6.74 9.14
C PRO A 269 -5.11 5.56 8.23
N TRP A 270 -6.35 5.08 8.29
CA TRP A 270 -6.82 3.98 7.47
C TRP A 270 -8.30 4.13 7.11
N THR A 271 -8.69 3.43 6.04
CA THR A 271 -10.11 3.27 5.65
C THR A 271 -10.35 1.85 5.17
N VAL A 272 -11.52 1.30 5.50
CA VAL A 272 -11.96 -0.02 5.05
C VAL A 272 -13.28 0.12 4.30
N TYR A 273 -13.37 -0.50 3.12
CA TYR A 273 -14.59 -0.57 2.31
C TYR A 273 -15.00 -2.04 2.16
N TRP A 274 -16.25 -2.35 2.49
CA TRP A 274 -16.82 -3.70 2.40
C TRP A 274 -17.83 -3.78 1.26
N GLY A 275 -17.83 -4.90 0.52
CA GLY A 275 -18.72 -5.12 -0.61
C GLY A 275 -20.19 -5.35 -0.28
N ASP A 276 -20.51 -5.66 0.99
CA ASP A 276 -21.87 -5.88 1.48
C ASP A 276 -22.55 -4.59 1.98
N LYS A 277 -21.77 -3.54 2.27
CA LYS A 277 -22.30 -2.24 2.69
C LYS A 277 -22.61 -1.38 1.47
N THR A 278 -23.90 -1.20 1.19
CA THR A 278 -24.45 -0.15 0.31
C THR A 278 -24.21 1.28 0.82
N ALA A 279 -23.46 1.43 1.93
CA ALA A 279 -23.32 2.67 2.67
C ALA A 279 -22.67 3.77 1.83
N ASP A 280 -23.35 4.92 1.81
CA ASP A 280 -22.86 6.17 1.24
C ASP A 280 -21.37 6.34 1.57
N TRP A 281 -20.53 6.26 0.55
CA TRP A 281 -19.07 6.36 0.68
C TRP A 281 -18.65 7.69 1.33
N ARG A 282 -19.57 8.66 1.45
CA ARG A 282 -19.37 9.94 2.11
C ARG A 282 -19.01 9.80 3.59
N ASP A 283 -19.56 8.81 4.29
CA ASP A 283 -19.42 8.68 5.76
C ASP A 283 -18.32 7.71 6.21
N GLN A 284 -17.61 7.06 5.27
CA GLN A 284 -16.63 6.00 5.56
C GLN A 284 -15.24 6.50 6.03
N ASP A 285 -15.14 7.72 6.57
CA ASP A 285 -13.88 8.19 7.20
C ASP A 285 -13.69 7.62 8.62
N ALA A 286 -14.77 7.17 9.26
CA ALA A 286 -14.68 6.32 10.44
C ALA A 286 -14.66 4.87 9.93
N SER A 287 -13.57 4.15 10.14
CA SER A 287 -13.57 2.68 10.01
C SER A 287 -13.71 2.09 11.41
N PRO A 288 -14.92 2.15 12.03
CA PRO A 288 -15.14 1.72 13.40
C PRO A 288 -14.82 0.23 13.62
N GLU A 289 -14.81 -0.56 12.55
CA GLU A 289 -14.41 -1.97 12.57
C GLU A 289 -12.91 -2.20 12.84
N VAL A 290 -12.09 -1.14 12.76
CA VAL A 290 -10.67 -1.23 13.07
C VAL A 290 -10.45 -0.84 14.52
N GLU A 291 -10.07 -1.80 15.33
CA GLU A 291 -9.71 -1.60 16.73
C GLU A 291 -8.33 -0.96 16.80
N GLU A 292 -8.27 0.33 17.12
CA GLU A 292 -7.00 1.01 17.35
C GLU A 292 -6.43 0.63 18.72
N LEU A 293 -5.19 0.14 18.75
CA LEU A 293 -4.52 -0.24 19.99
C LEU A 293 -4.07 1.02 20.76
N PRO A 294 -4.72 1.36 21.89
CA PRO A 294 -4.47 2.63 22.58
C PRO A 294 -3.09 2.67 23.24
N ASP A 295 -2.56 1.53 23.67
CA ASP A 295 -1.29 1.42 24.40
C ASP A 295 -0.05 1.52 23.50
N VAL A 296 -0.24 1.49 22.18
CA VAL A 296 0.82 1.79 21.20
C VAL A 296 0.84 3.27 20.84
N CYS A 297 -0.28 3.97 21.09
CA CYS A 297 -0.46 5.38 20.72
C CYS A 297 0.35 6.35 21.58
N THR A 298 0.86 5.91 22.73
CA THR A 298 1.65 6.73 23.66
C THR A 298 3.14 6.44 23.61
N TRP A 299 3.60 5.55 22.71
CA TRP A 299 5.04 5.35 22.54
C TRP A 299 5.64 6.59 21.89
N PRO A 300 6.51 7.35 22.58
CA PRO A 300 7.44 8.19 21.87
C PRO A 300 8.46 7.27 21.22
N VAL A 301 8.98 7.71 20.08
CA VAL A 301 10.40 7.51 19.88
C VAL A 301 11.02 8.89 19.94
N SER A 302 11.30 9.40 21.13
CA SER A 302 11.73 10.79 21.34
C SER A 302 10.73 11.89 20.87
N PRO A 303 10.91 13.15 21.29
CA PRO A 303 10.19 14.30 20.76
C PRO A 303 10.32 14.48 19.23
N ASP A 304 11.35 13.88 18.64
CA ASP A 304 11.71 13.97 17.22
C ASP A 304 11.28 12.74 16.39
N GLU A 305 10.64 11.74 17.02
CA GLU A 305 9.99 10.56 16.44
C GLU A 305 8.55 10.80 15.89
N PRO A 306 8.05 10.30 14.74
CA PRO A 306 6.60 10.23 14.57
C PRO A 306 6.00 9.19 15.52
N GLY A 307 4.78 9.45 16.00
CA GLY A 307 4.03 8.42 16.73
C GLY A 307 3.69 7.24 15.81
N VAL A 308 3.65 6.03 16.35
CA VAL A 308 3.20 4.83 15.61
C VAL A 308 1.75 4.53 16.00
N ARG A 309 0.93 4.16 15.03
CA ARG A 309 -0.46 3.74 15.23
C ARG A 309 -0.67 2.36 14.63
N ILE A 310 -1.33 1.49 15.39
CA ILE A 310 -1.66 0.13 14.98
C ILE A 310 -3.18 -0.04 15.10
N GLY A 311 -3.82 -0.37 13.99
CA GLY A 311 -5.22 -0.77 13.95
C GLY A 311 -5.35 -2.27 13.65
N ILE A 312 -6.20 -2.99 14.38
CA ILE A 312 -6.48 -4.40 14.18
C ILE A 312 -7.82 -4.54 13.45
N LEU A 313 -7.80 -5.24 12.31
CA LEU A 313 -8.96 -5.51 11.49
C LEU A 313 -9.16 -7.02 11.32
N LYS A 314 -10.30 -7.53 11.79
CA LYS A 314 -10.74 -8.90 11.51
C LYS A 314 -11.53 -8.91 10.20
N LEU A 315 -11.06 -9.67 9.22
CA LEU A 315 -11.71 -9.81 7.92
C LEU A 315 -12.88 -10.79 8.01
N ARG A 316 -13.96 -10.49 7.27
CA ARG A 316 -15.20 -11.27 7.20
C ARG A 316 -15.11 -12.38 6.14
#